data_AF-A0A2E2QY49-F1
#
_entry.id   AF-A0A2E2QY49-F1
#
_cell.length_a   1.000
_cell.length_b   1.000
_cell.length_c   1.000
_cell.angle_alpha   90.00
_cell.angle_beta   90.00
_cell.angle_gamma   90.00
#
_symmetry.space_group_name_H-M   'P 1'
#
loop_
_entity.id
_entity.type
_entity.pdbx_description
1 polymer ?
#
loop_
_entity_poly.entity_id
_entity_poly.type
_entity_poly.pdbx_seq_one_letter_code
_entity_poly.pdbx_strand_id
1 'polypeptide(L)'
;MPMTKYSDFFREKKFLLMFISVLFFYLIALYSGPVVDDDKQIEYNARNIVINDYLGFSVSSDTGNWMRLANNPLLLFENERYVKNRKLTAGNVGLSRPGSFITVYLISKPIEKVLNLLSFSDQKIFDNIRNSLNSGYRFGRIQQTVDDTVSDLENFVSTYLAWIIFNVVVIFLAFVLFCKSLKISVFKISSYSNIGLWLGVFFIINDITKIYFVSPSPAILTLLAVSLTIYSCELIKRDCRLKILLWFSFLFGFLNLFYEIFFAPFIVLIIFYMKVKFFDNKKKLNFFLSEAKFYFLCILLFLFPYFSWVGIVESFFGGYFHFGVHDNPGFGILKNDFLTILTYIISLAKYGYSLAVLSLFPIIFMFIFLLSYYFFTKEVIVLNKDYLLIGIIYNFIILLFFSLYGQIGVRHTLGTILIFLPLIYSMLPLYDQKKEKKNVFFTAGFFLIYSFFVARKVFPFGEGILRNPLI
;
A
#
# COMPACT_ATOMS: atom_id res chain seq x y z
N MET A 1 11.16 13.82 45.94
CA MET A 1 11.77 14.86 45.10
C MET A 1 10.78 15.26 44.01
N PRO A 2 10.35 16.53 43.91
CA PRO A 2 9.43 16.96 42.88
C PRO A 2 10.20 17.06 41.54
N MET A 3 9.80 16.27 40.54
CA MET A 3 10.31 16.44 39.17
C MET A 3 9.81 17.78 38.62
N THR A 4 10.75 18.65 38.25
CA THR A 4 10.47 19.95 37.64
C THR A 4 10.00 19.79 36.18
N LYS A 5 9.01 20.58 35.75
CA LYS A 5 8.46 20.68 34.37
C LYS A 5 9.52 20.61 33.25
N TYR A 6 10.74 21.12 33.50
CA TYR A 6 11.86 21.09 32.55
C TYR A 6 12.41 19.68 32.28
N SER A 7 12.49 18.79 33.27
CA SER A 7 13.03 17.44 33.05
C SER A 7 12.08 16.55 32.26
N ASP A 8 10.76 16.73 32.45
CA ASP A 8 9.74 16.05 31.65
C ASP A 8 9.72 16.57 30.19
N PHE A 9 9.90 17.88 29.99
CA PHE A 9 9.98 18.49 28.66
C PHE A 9 11.15 17.96 27.81
N PHE A 10 12.35 17.85 28.39
CA PHE A 10 13.50 17.23 27.69
C PHE A 10 13.33 15.73 27.48
N ARG A 11 12.64 15.04 28.39
CA ARG A 11 12.38 13.60 28.31
C ARG A 11 11.38 13.24 27.20
N GLU A 12 10.34 14.04 26.98
CA GLU A 12 9.36 13.81 25.91
C GLU A 12 9.92 14.12 24.52
N LYS A 13 10.72 15.19 24.38
CA LYS A 13 11.39 15.52 23.12
C LYS A 13 12.36 14.42 22.64
N LYS A 14 12.99 13.69 23.57
CA LYS A 14 13.89 12.59 23.22
C LYS A 14 13.21 11.55 22.33
N PHE A 15 11.98 11.15 22.65
CA PHE A 15 11.28 10.12 21.88
C PHE A 15 10.83 10.60 20.51
N LEU A 16 10.41 11.86 20.39
CA LEU A 16 10.16 12.50 19.10
C LEU A 16 11.43 12.55 18.24
N LEU A 17 12.55 12.98 18.81
CA LEU A 17 13.83 13.03 18.10
C LEU A 17 14.27 11.63 17.66
N MET A 18 14.15 10.62 18.52
CA MET A 18 14.43 9.23 18.15
C MET A 18 13.55 8.75 17.00
N PHE A 19 12.25 9.09 17.00
CA PHE A 19 11.35 8.75 15.91
C PHE A 19 11.78 9.41 14.60
N ILE A 20 12.09 10.71 14.62
CA ILE A 20 12.59 11.43 13.45
C ILE A 20 13.91 10.82 12.95
N SER A 21 14.83 10.48 13.86
CA SER A 21 16.08 9.82 13.51
C SER A 21 15.84 8.48 12.82
N VAL A 22 14.96 7.63 13.34
CA VAL A 22 14.60 6.34 12.71
C VAL A 22 14.08 6.56 11.28
N LEU A 23 13.17 7.52 11.09
CA LEU A 23 12.64 7.83 9.77
C LEU A 23 13.70 8.37 8.82
N PHE A 24 14.58 9.25 9.31
CA PHE A 24 15.68 9.79 8.52
C PHE A 24 16.67 8.70 8.09
N PHE A 25 17.03 7.79 8.99
CA PHE A 25 17.85 6.63 8.67
C PHE A 25 17.17 5.73 7.63
N TYR A 26 15.86 5.50 7.75
CA TYR A 26 15.13 4.72 6.76
C TYR A 26 15.14 5.40 5.39
N LEU A 27 14.91 6.72 5.31
CA LEU A 27 14.98 7.46 4.04
C LEU A 27 16.35 7.35 3.39
N ILE A 28 17.44 7.51 4.15
CA ILE A 28 18.80 7.28 3.62
C ILE A 28 18.94 5.83 3.14
N ALA A 29 18.45 4.87 3.93
CA ALA A 29 18.56 3.45 3.64
C ALA A 29 17.81 3.04 2.35
N LEU A 30 16.73 3.74 2.00
CA LEU A 30 16.00 3.53 0.73
C LEU A 30 16.85 3.87 -0.49
N TYR A 31 17.67 4.92 -0.40
CA TYR A 31 18.52 5.39 -1.52
C TYR A 31 19.94 4.81 -1.49
N SER A 32 20.37 4.25 -0.36
CA SER A 32 21.55 3.38 -0.29
C SER A 32 21.25 1.95 -0.78
N GLY A 33 20.20 1.81 -1.59
CA GLY A 33 19.43 0.59 -1.75
C GLY A 33 20.12 -0.53 -2.53
N PRO A 34 19.47 -1.70 -2.63
CA PRO A 34 19.96 -2.84 -3.39
C PRO A 34 19.89 -2.60 -4.88
N VAL A 35 20.98 -2.94 -5.54
CA VAL A 35 21.10 -3.07 -6.99
C VAL A 35 20.88 -4.55 -7.27
N VAL A 36 19.89 -4.90 -8.07
CA VAL A 36 19.73 -6.29 -8.54
C VAL A 36 20.95 -6.63 -9.38
N ASP A 37 21.60 -7.78 -9.16
CA ASP A 37 22.73 -8.18 -10.01
C ASP A 37 22.31 -8.11 -11.50
N ASP A 38 23.18 -7.57 -12.35
CA ASP A 38 22.80 -7.24 -13.74
C ASP A 38 22.26 -8.43 -14.53
N ASP A 39 22.74 -9.63 -14.23
CA ASP A 39 22.30 -10.91 -14.79
C ASP A 39 20.88 -11.33 -14.35
N LYS A 40 20.41 -10.84 -13.20
CA LYS A 40 19.10 -11.17 -12.62
C LYS A 40 18.03 -10.10 -12.83
N GLN A 41 18.39 -8.94 -13.38
CA GLN A 41 17.42 -7.87 -13.68
C GLN A 41 16.27 -8.33 -14.58
N ILE A 42 16.53 -9.30 -15.47
CA ILE A 42 15.52 -9.88 -16.37
C ILE A 42 14.59 -10.82 -15.59
N GLU A 43 15.17 -11.76 -14.80
CA GLU A 43 14.40 -12.70 -13.97
C GLU A 43 13.43 -11.93 -13.06
N TYR A 44 13.90 -10.84 -12.47
CA TYR A 44 13.12 -10.09 -11.49
C TYR A 44 12.27 -8.96 -12.08
N ASN A 45 12.30 -8.72 -13.39
CA ASN A 45 11.53 -7.61 -13.98
C ASN A 45 11.87 -6.24 -13.34
N ALA A 46 13.14 -6.03 -13.01
CA ALA A 46 13.67 -4.83 -12.37
C ALA A 46 14.71 -4.12 -13.24
N ARG A 47 14.93 -2.84 -12.94
CA ARG A 47 15.92 -1.98 -13.57
C ARG A 47 16.66 -1.16 -12.53
N ASN A 48 17.98 -1.23 -12.55
CA ASN A 48 18.82 -0.45 -11.64
C ASN A 48 18.92 1.01 -12.11
N ILE A 49 18.87 1.94 -11.15
CA ILE A 49 19.16 3.35 -11.32
C ILE A 49 20.33 3.68 -10.39
N VAL A 50 21.46 4.06 -10.98
CA VAL A 50 22.68 4.42 -10.25
C VAL A 50 22.74 5.95 -10.12
N ILE A 51 22.84 6.43 -8.87
CA ILE A 51 23.00 7.87 -8.57
C ILE A 51 24.50 8.19 -8.47
N ASN A 52 25.25 7.42 -7.69
CA ASN A 52 26.70 7.50 -7.56
C ASN A 52 27.28 6.17 -7.05
N ASP A 53 28.58 6.12 -6.76
CA ASP A 53 29.30 4.90 -6.34
C ASP A 53 28.74 4.24 -5.06
N TYR A 54 27.96 4.98 -4.25
CA TYR A 54 27.41 4.51 -2.97
C TYR A 54 25.87 4.53 -2.92
N LEU A 55 25.20 5.16 -3.88
CA LEU A 55 23.76 5.36 -3.91
C LEU A 55 23.16 4.86 -5.22
N GLY A 56 22.10 4.06 -5.10
CA GLY A 56 21.38 3.49 -6.23
C GLY A 56 20.17 2.72 -5.74
N PHE A 57 19.19 2.52 -6.64
CA PHE A 57 17.97 1.80 -6.33
C PHE A 57 17.43 1.06 -7.56
N SER A 58 16.61 0.04 -7.34
CA SER A 58 15.96 -0.73 -8.40
C SER A 58 14.50 -0.32 -8.55
N VAL A 59 14.03 -0.18 -9.79
CA VAL A 59 12.61 0.09 -10.12
C VAL A 59 12.01 -1.04 -10.95
N SER A 60 10.70 -1.21 -10.91
CA SER A 60 9.99 -2.14 -11.80
C SER A 60 10.17 -1.74 -13.27
N SER A 61 10.24 -2.71 -14.18
CA SER A 61 10.31 -2.46 -15.63
C SER A 61 9.13 -1.64 -16.17
N ASP A 62 7.95 -1.74 -15.53
CA ASP A 62 6.73 -1.01 -15.90
C ASP A 62 6.76 0.47 -15.46
N THR A 63 7.73 0.85 -14.63
CA THR A 63 7.86 2.21 -14.08
C THR A 63 7.84 3.27 -15.18
N GLY A 64 8.57 3.06 -16.27
CA GLY A 64 8.62 4.01 -17.38
C GLY A 64 7.27 4.25 -18.04
N ASN A 65 6.53 3.18 -18.30
CA ASN A 65 5.19 3.26 -18.89
C ASN A 65 4.19 3.87 -17.91
N TRP A 66 4.28 3.53 -16.62
CA TRP A 66 3.43 4.12 -15.58
C TRP A 66 3.62 5.64 -15.53
N MET A 67 4.89 6.09 -15.47
CA MET A 67 5.23 7.50 -15.44
C MET A 67 4.77 8.25 -16.68
N ARG A 68 4.83 7.59 -17.86
CA ARG A 68 4.33 8.17 -19.10
C ARG A 68 2.82 8.42 -19.05
N LEU A 69 2.05 7.43 -18.59
CA LEU A 69 0.59 7.57 -18.43
C LEU A 69 0.24 8.63 -17.37
N ALA A 70 1.03 8.74 -16.30
CA ALA A 70 0.85 9.80 -15.31
C ALA A 70 1.18 11.19 -15.86
N ASN A 71 2.16 11.32 -16.77
CA ASN A 71 2.49 12.59 -17.39
C ASN A 71 1.44 13.03 -18.42
N ASN A 72 0.81 12.07 -19.11
CA ASN A 72 -0.30 12.34 -20.03
C ASN A 72 -1.38 11.26 -19.91
N PRO A 73 -2.39 11.45 -19.03
CA PRO A 73 -3.46 10.48 -18.82
C PRO A 73 -4.34 10.23 -20.05
N LEU A 74 -4.34 11.11 -21.06
CA LEU A 74 -5.10 10.89 -22.30
C LEU A 74 -4.61 9.65 -23.06
N LEU A 75 -3.36 9.25 -22.84
CA LEU A 75 -2.79 8.03 -23.41
C LEU A 75 -3.51 6.75 -22.97
N LEU A 76 -4.33 6.80 -21.91
CA LEU A 76 -5.21 5.68 -21.49
C LEU A 76 -6.30 5.36 -22.53
N PHE A 77 -6.57 6.29 -23.45
CA PHE A 77 -7.64 6.22 -24.45
C PHE A 77 -7.11 6.03 -25.87
N GLU A 78 -5.81 5.78 -26.06
CA GLU A 78 -5.25 5.53 -27.38
C GLU A 78 -5.30 4.04 -27.73
N ASN A 79 -6.11 3.67 -28.73
CA ASN A 79 -6.17 2.31 -29.27
C ASN A 79 -4.89 1.95 -30.07
N GLU A 80 -4.40 2.90 -30.86
CA GLU A 80 -3.19 2.73 -31.67
C GLU A 80 -2.41 4.04 -31.63
N ARG A 81 -1.13 3.96 -31.26
CA ARG A 81 -0.26 5.14 -31.20
C ARG A 81 0.64 5.18 -32.42
N TYR A 82 0.66 6.30 -33.13
CA TYR A 82 1.56 6.50 -34.26
C TYR A 82 2.55 7.62 -33.95
N VAL A 83 3.85 7.32 -34.02
CA VAL A 83 4.92 8.33 -33.86
C VAL A 83 5.85 8.22 -35.05
N LYS A 84 6.03 9.34 -35.77
CA LYS A 84 6.81 9.39 -37.02
C LYS A 84 6.40 8.28 -38.00
N ASN A 85 5.08 8.14 -38.24
CA ASN A 85 4.46 7.12 -39.10
C ASN A 85 4.69 5.65 -38.72
N ARG A 86 5.21 5.37 -37.50
CA ARG A 86 5.35 4.01 -36.97
C ARG A 86 4.25 3.72 -35.96
N LYS A 87 3.54 2.60 -36.13
CA LYS A 87 2.62 2.07 -35.12
C LYS A 87 3.43 1.58 -33.93
N LEU A 88 3.25 2.24 -32.80
CA LEU A 88 3.85 1.92 -31.53
C LEU A 88 2.93 0.98 -30.74
N THR A 89 3.52 -0.01 -30.07
CA THR A 89 2.82 -0.76 -29.02
C THR A 89 2.36 0.21 -27.93
N ALA A 90 1.05 0.21 -27.64
CA ALA A 90 0.53 0.90 -26.47
C ALA A 90 1.24 0.31 -25.25
N GLY A 91 1.98 1.16 -24.53
CA GLY A 91 2.81 0.67 -23.42
C GLY A 91 1.97 0.01 -22.35
N ASN A 92 2.23 -1.27 -22.11
CA ASN A 92 1.60 -2.06 -21.05
C ASN A 92 1.96 -1.46 -19.68
N VAL A 93 0.97 -1.34 -18.80
CA VAL A 93 1.18 -1.16 -17.36
C VAL A 93 0.33 -2.22 -16.68
N GLY A 94 0.96 -3.15 -15.95
CA GLY A 94 0.25 -4.25 -15.29
C GLY A 94 -0.85 -3.80 -14.32
N LEU A 95 -0.78 -2.56 -13.82
CA LEU A 95 -1.72 -1.93 -12.90
C LEU A 95 -2.09 -0.51 -13.33
N SER A 96 -2.79 -0.35 -14.46
CA SER A 96 -3.33 0.96 -14.85
C SER A 96 -4.56 1.31 -14.02
N ARG A 97 -4.38 2.26 -13.09
CA ARG A 97 -5.46 2.78 -12.24
C ARG A 97 -5.66 4.28 -12.48
N PRO A 98 -6.82 4.69 -13.00
CA PRO A 98 -7.08 6.05 -13.49
C PRO A 98 -6.95 7.10 -12.39
N GLY A 99 -7.44 6.81 -11.18
CA GLY A 99 -7.39 7.76 -10.06
C GLY A 99 -5.94 8.13 -9.69
N SER A 100 -5.04 7.15 -9.72
CA SER A 100 -3.63 7.34 -9.39
C SER A 100 -2.91 8.17 -10.46
N PHE A 101 -3.10 7.88 -11.75
CA PHE A 101 -2.49 8.66 -12.84
C PHE A 101 -2.96 10.11 -12.86
N ILE A 102 -4.27 10.33 -12.80
CA ILE A 102 -4.86 11.67 -12.83
C ILE A 102 -4.39 12.48 -11.63
N THR A 103 -4.30 11.87 -10.45
CA THR A 103 -3.83 12.58 -9.25
C THR A 103 -2.37 13.00 -9.38
N VAL A 104 -1.49 12.12 -9.85
CA VAL A 104 -0.08 12.48 -10.07
C VAL A 104 0.07 13.54 -11.16
N TYR A 105 -0.70 13.45 -12.24
CA TYR A 105 -0.76 14.49 -13.27
C TYR A 105 -1.13 15.85 -12.69
N LEU A 106 -2.17 15.93 -11.86
CA LEU A 106 -2.62 17.18 -11.26
C LEU A 106 -1.58 17.77 -10.29
N ILE A 107 -0.89 16.92 -9.53
CA ILE A 107 0.19 17.34 -8.62
C ILE A 107 1.43 17.78 -9.42
N SER A 108 1.71 17.19 -10.59
CA SER A 108 2.91 17.52 -11.36
C SER A 108 2.86 18.90 -12.00
N LYS A 109 1.69 19.39 -12.40
CA LYS A 109 1.53 20.71 -13.06
C LYS A 109 2.08 21.91 -12.27
N PRO A 110 1.80 22.07 -10.96
CA PRO A 110 2.43 23.14 -10.19
C PRO A 110 3.93 22.94 -10.01
N ILE A 111 4.42 21.70 -9.90
CA ILE A 111 5.85 21.39 -9.76
C ILE A 111 6.61 21.75 -11.04
N GLU A 112 6.07 21.38 -12.20
CA GLU A 112 6.59 21.71 -13.52
C GLU A 112 6.80 23.23 -13.66
N LYS A 113 5.80 24.03 -13.27
CA LYS A 113 5.90 25.49 -13.27
C LYS A 113 7.05 26.00 -12.39
N VAL A 114 7.26 25.41 -11.22
CA VAL A 114 8.35 25.82 -10.29
C VAL A 114 9.72 25.41 -10.83
N LEU A 115 9.86 24.21 -11.36
CA LEU A 115 11.14 23.74 -11.91
C LEU A 115 11.57 24.55 -13.14
N ASN A 116 10.62 24.89 -14.02
CA ASN A 116 10.88 25.75 -15.18
C ASN A 116 11.36 27.15 -14.79
N LEU A 117 11.00 27.65 -13.60
CA LEU A 117 11.49 28.92 -13.07
C LEU A 117 12.91 28.82 -12.46
N LEU A 118 13.34 27.63 -12.06
CA LEU A 118 14.60 27.41 -11.32
C LEU A 118 15.76 26.92 -12.20
N SER A 119 15.53 26.69 -13.50
CA SER A 119 16.54 26.25 -14.48
C SER A 119 17.45 25.12 -13.98
N PHE A 120 16.87 24.05 -13.43
CA PHE A 120 17.63 22.88 -12.98
C PHE A 120 17.93 21.97 -14.18
N SER A 121 19.19 21.94 -14.63
CA SER A 121 19.69 20.97 -15.60
C SER A 121 20.78 20.13 -14.96
N ASP A 122 20.47 18.87 -14.64
CA ASP A 122 21.47 17.87 -14.26
C ASP A 122 21.48 16.75 -15.31
N GLN A 123 22.01 17.11 -16.49
CA GLN A 123 21.95 16.36 -17.75
C GLN A 123 22.40 14.90 -17.63
N LYS A 124 23.33 14.61 -16.71
CA LYS A 124 23.85 13.26 -16.44
C LYS A 124 22.81 12.31 -15.84
N ILE A 125 21.92 12.81 -14.98
CA ILE A 125 20.83 12.00 -14.41
C ILE A 125 19.82 11.65 -15.50
N PHE A 126 19.51 12.62 -16.36
CA PHE A 126 18.61 12.44 -17.49
C PHE A 126 19.13 11.43 -18.50
N ASP A 127 20.41 11.48 -18.84
CA ASP A 127 21.02 10.51 -19.74
C ASP A 127 20.97 9.09 -19.16
N ASN A 128 21.19 8.92 -17.85
CA ASN A 128 21.08 7.63 -17.18
C ASN A 128 19.64 7.08 -17.19
N ILE A 129 18.63 7.93 -16.92
CA ILE A 129 17.21 7.54 -16.97
C ILE A 129 16.82 7.18 -18.41
N ARG A 130 17.21 8.01 -19.39
CA ARG A 130 16.96 7.77 -20.82
C ARG A 130 17.55 6.43 -21.26
N ASN A 131 18.80 6.15 -20.88
CA ASN A 131 19.48 4.89 -21.21
C ASN A 131 18.79 3.68 -20.57
N SER A 132 18.40 3.77 -19.29
CA SER A 132 17.67 2.72 -18.58
C SER A 132 16.32 2.41 -19.23
N LEU A 133 15.53 3.44 -19.52
CA LEU A 133 14.22 3.29 -20.16
C LEU A 133 14.34 2.78 -21.61
N ASN A 134 15.31 3.28 -22.39
CA ASN A 134 15.59 2.80 -23.75
C ASN A 134 16.02 1.33 -23.76
N SER A 135 16.74 0.87 -22.73
CA SER A 135 17.08 -0.54 -22.59
C SER A 135 15.82 -1.40 -22.50
N GLY A 136 14.79 -0.96 -21.77
CA GLY A 136 13.50 -1.66 -21.65
C GLY A 136 12.85 -1.92 -23.01
N TYR A 137 12.80 -0.92 -23.88
CA TYR A 137 12.28 -1.08 -25.23
C TYR A 137 13.13 -2.05 -26.08
N ARG A 138 14.46 -1.92 -26.04
CA ARG A 138 15.38 -2.83 -26.75
C ARG A 138 15.22 -4.28 -26.30
N PHE A 139 15.14 -4.51 -24.98
CA PHE A 139 14.98 -5.84 -24.40
C PHE A 139 13.61 -6.45 -24.72
N GLY A 140 12.54 -5.65 -24.77
CA GLY A 140 11.23 -6.10 -25.23
C GLY A 140 11.12 -6.33 -26.75
N ARG A 141 12.22 -6.14 -27.50
CA ARG A 141 12.24 -6.10 -28.98
C ARG A 141 11.24 -5.09 -29.56
N ILE A 142 10.92 -4.05 -28.77
CA ILE A 142 10.03 -2.97 -29.17
C ILE A 142 10.88 -1.95 -29.93
N GLN A 143 10.53 -1.66 -31.19
CA GLN A 143 11.22 -0.65 -32.00
C GLN A 143 10.80 0.78 -31.58
N GLN A 144 11.09 1.15 -30.33
CA GLN A 144 10.80 2.44 -29.72
C GLN A 144 11.98 2.96 -28.90
N THR A 145 12.04 4.28 -28.77
CA THR A 145 12.89 4.97 -27.80
C THR A 145 12.02 5.81 -26.86
N VAL A 146 12.58 6.23 -25.72
CA VAL A 146 11.94 7.16 -24.78
C VAL A 146 11.57 8.47 -25.46
N ASP A 147 12.39 8.90 -26.41
CA ASP A 147 12.15 10.14 -27.16
C ASP A 147 10.96 10.01 -28.13
N ASP A 148 10.58 8.77 -28.51
CA ASP A 148 9.33 8.50 -29.21
C ASP A 148 8.11 8.55 -28.26
N THR A 149 8.32 8.47 -26.94
CA THR A 149 7.26 8.50 -25.92
C THR A 149 7.10 9.85 -25.24
N VAL A 150 8.20 10.57 -24.98
CA VAL A 150 8.20 11.94 -24.45
C VAL A 150 9.42 12.64 -25.03
N SER A 151 9.17 13.71 -25.80
CA SER A 151 10.22 14.47 -26.50
C SER A 151 11.20 15.19 -25.56
N ASP A 152 10.85 15.33 -24.29
CA ASP A 152 11.61 16.07 -23.28
C ASP A 152 11.56 15.37 -21.91
N LEU A 153 12.69 14.75 -21.54
CA LEU A 153 12.82 13.97 -20.31
C LEU A 153 12.73 14.85 -19.04
N GLU A 154 12.96 16.16 -19.15
CA GLU A 154 12.85 17.09 -18.01
C GLU A 154 11.42 17.11 -17.45
N ASN A 155 10.42 16.94 -18.33
CA ASN A 155 9.00 16.86 -17.94
C ASN A 155 8.65 15.59 -17.15
N PHE A 156 9.50 14.56 -17.15
CA PHE A 156 9.31 13.40 -16.28
C PHE A 156 9.68 13.69 -14.81
N VAL A 157 10.55 14.65 -14.53
CA VAL A 157 10.97 14.97 -13.15
C VAL A 157 9.81 15.49 -12.35
N SER A 158 9.04 16.42 -12.90
CA SER A 158 7.85 16.97 -12.23
C SER A 158 6.85 15.86 -11.90
N THR A 159 6.65 14.92 -12.83
CA THR A 159 5.78 13.76 -12.64
C THR A 159 6.34 12.80 -11.57
N TYR A 160 7.65 12.56 -11.56
CA TYR A 160 8.29 11.65 -10.59
C TYR A 160 8.29 12.23 -9.18
N LEU A 161 8.58 13.53 -9.05
CA LEU A 161 8.43 14.26 -7.78
C LEU A 161 6.99 14.26 -7.30
N ALA A 162 6.02 14.47 -8.19
CA ALA A 162 4.60 14.36 -7.88
C ALA A 162 4.23 12.98 -7.33
N TRP A 163 4.79 11.91 -7.92
CA TRP A 163 4.62 10.55 -7.41
C TRP A 163 5.21 10.37 -6.01
N ILE A 164 6.44 10.85 -5.76
CA ILE A 164 7.06 10.79 -4.43
C ILE A 164 6.20 11.54 -3.40
N ILE A 165 5.72 12.75 -3.74
CA ILE A 165 4.84 13.54 -2.86
C ILE A 165 3.54 12.78 -2.57
N PHE A 166 2.91 12.21 -3.61
CA PHE A 166 1.71 11.39 -3.46
C PHE A 166 1.95 10.23 -2.47
N ASN A 167 3.06 9.50 -2.60
CA ASN A 167 3.41 8.42 -1.69
C ASN A 167 3.65 8.88 -0.26
N VAL A 168 4.38 9.97 -0.06
CA VAL A 168 4.61 10.54 1.28
C VAL A 168 3.27 10.87 1.94
N VAL A 169 2.34 11.47 1.20
CA VAL A 169 0.99 11.78 1.70
C VAL A 169 0.22 10.50 2.04
N VAL A 170 0.26 9.48 1.18
CA VAL A 170 -0.42 8.19 1.43
C VAL A 170 0.12 7.50 2.68
N ILE A 171 1.45 7.40 2.83
CA ILE A 171 2.11 6.77 3.98
C ILE A 171 1.78 7.53 5.26
N PHE A 172 1.90 8.86 5.22
CA PHE A 172 1.61 9.70 6.39
C PHE A 172 0.13 9.61 6.78
N LEU A 173 -0.79 9.65 5.82
CA LEU A 173 -2.22 9.50 6.07
C LEU A 173 -2.54 8.13 6.67
N ALA A 174 -1.94 7.05 6.15
CA ALA A 174 -2.13 5.71 6.69
C ALA A 174 -1.65 5.60 8.15
N PHE A 175 -0.47 6.14 8.45
CA PHE A 175 0.07 6.22 9.80
C PHE A 175 -0.85 7.02 10.74
N VAL A 176 -1.31 8.20 10.30
CA VAL A 176 -2.22 9.05 11.09
C VAL A 176 -3.53 8.34 11.39
N LEU A 177 -4.14 7.69 10.40
CA LEU A 177 -5.39 6.96 10.56
C LEU A 177 -5.25 5.77 11.52
N PHE A 178 -4.13 5.04 11.43
CA PHE A 178 -3.79 4.00 12.38
C PHE A 178 -3.66 4.54 13.81
N CYS A 179 -2.87 5.60 14.04
CA CYS A 179 -2.75 6.17 15.38
C CYS A 179 -4.10 6.70 15.90
N LYS A 180 -4.92 7.29 15.03
CA LYS A 180 -6.24 7.82 15.38
C LYS A 180 -7.23 6.72 15.77
N SER A 181 -7.15 5.53 15.18
CA SER A 181 -7.96 4.38 15.60
C SER A 181 -7.61 3.96 17.04
N LEU A 182 -6.33 4.03 17.41
CA LEU A 182 -5.85 3.79 18.77
C LEU A 182 -6.04 4.97 19.74
N LYS A 183 -6.69 6.06 19.31
CA LYS A 183 -6.85 7.32 20.09
C LYS A 183 -5.53 8.03 20.42
N ILE A 184 -4.51 7.82 19.61
CA ILE A 184 -3.19 8.45 19.74
C ILE A 184 -3.09 9.61 18.74
N SER A 185 -2.57 10.76 19.18
CA SER A 185 -2.40 11.94 18.31
C SER A 185 -0.94 12.09 17.89
N VAL A 186 -0.66 11.95 16.60
CA VAL A 186 0.70 12.12 16.05
C VAL A 186 1.26 13.54 16.23
N PHE A 187 0.38 14.53 16.44
CA PHE A 187 0.77 15.93 16.60
C PHE A 187 1.14 16.30 18.05
N LYS A 188 0.93 15.41 19.02
CA LYS A 188 1.29 15.64 20.43
C LYS A 188 2.64 15.00 20.73
N ILE A 189 3.60 15.78 21.19
CA ILE A 189 4.95 15.31 21.56
C ILE A 189 4.88 14.17 22.59
N SER A 190 3.98 14.25 23.57
CA SER A 190 3.77 13.20 24.57
C SER A 190 3.30 11.86 24.00
N SER A 191 2.76 11.82 22.78
CA SER A 191 2.34 10.56 22.14
C SER A 191 3.52 9.72 21.67
N TYR A 192 4.71 10.31 21.50
CA TYR A 192 5.91 9.58 21.07
C TYR A 192 6.50 8.69 22.18
N SER A 193 6.02 8.81 23.42
CA SER A 193 6.32 7.82 24.47
C SER A 193 5.33 6.65 24.52
N ASN A 194 4.32 6.61 23.63
CA ASN A 194 3.32 5.54 23.60
C ASN A 194 3.73 4.43 22.61
N ILE A 195 3.74 3.19 23.06
CA ILE A 195 4.14 2.03 22.23
C ILE A 195 3.25 1.83 21.00
N GLY A 196 1.97 2.19 21.05
CA GLY A 196 1.04 2.13 19.93
C GLY A 196 1.44 3.07 18.79
N LEU A 197 2.05 4.23 19.08
CA LEU A 197 2.61 5.10 18.04
C LEU A 197 3.78 4.40 17.34
N TRP A 198 4.65 3.75 18.11
CA TRP A 198 5.80 3.01 17.57
C TRP A 198 5.39 1.78 16.77
N LEU A 199 4.33 1.06 17.15
CA LEU A 199 3.75 0.01 16.31
C LEU A 199 3.28 0.56 14.96
N GLY A 200 2.82 1.81 14.92
CA GLY A 200 2.45 2.49 13.68
C GLY A 200 3.62 2.68 12.71
N VAL A 201 4.88 2.60 13.18
CA VAL A 201 6.06 2.68 12.30
C VAL A 201 6.08 1.54 11.27
N PHE A 202 5.41 0.41 11.52
CA PHE A 202 5.24 -0.64 10.50
C PHE A 202 4.45 -0.17 9.26
N PHE A 203 3.65 0.91 9.33
CA PHE A 203 3.05 1.53 8.15
C PHE A 203 4.04 2.37 7.33
N ILE A 204 5.19 2.72 7.91
CA ILE A 204 6.23 3.53 7.27
C ILE A 204 7.41 2.67 6.82
N ILE A 205 7.93 1.83 7.71
CA ILE A 205 9.08 0.96 7.47
C ILE A 205 8.55 -0.43 7.18
N ASN A 206 8.40 -0.75 5.90
CA ASN A 206 7.94 -2.03 5.42
C ASN A 206 8.31 -2.26 3.95
N ASP A 207 8.07 -3.46 3.43
CA ASP A 207 8.42 -3.82 2.05
C ASP A 207 7.61 -3.07 0.98
N ILE A 208 6.32 -2.77 1.24
CA ILE A 208 5.50 -1.97 0.31
C ILE A 208 6.10 -0.58 0.15
N THR A 209 6.45 0.08 1.25
CA THR A 209 7.08 1.40 1.22
C THR A 209 8.45 1.31 0.56
N LYS A 210 9.27 0.32 0.91
CA LYS A 210 10.58 0.11 0.29
C LYS A 210 10.51 0.04 -1.23
N ILE A 211 9.61 -0.80 -1.75
CA ILE A 211 9.49 -1.05 -3.18
C ILE A 211 8.86 0.16 -3.87
N TYR A 212 7.71 0.62 -3.38
CA TYR A 212 6.86 1.53 -4.14
C TYR A 212 7.14 3.01 -3.87
N PHE A 213 7.96 3.34 -2.86
CA PHE A 213 8.41 4.73 -2.65
C PHE A 213 9.17 5.26 -3.87
N VAL A 214 10.05 4.44 -4.45
CA VAL A 214 10.85 4.79 -5.64
C VAL A 214 10.33 4.16 -6.94
N SER A 215 9.56 3.08 -6.88
CA SER A 215 8.97 2.41 -8.05
C SER A 215 7.47 2.69 -8.15
N PRO A 216 7.01 3.50 -9.12
CA PRO A 216 5.61 3.85 -9.29
C PRO A 216 4.66 2.66 -9.44
N SER A 217 3.64 2.60 -8.58
CA SER A 217 2.58 1.59 -8.59
C SER A 217 1.48 1.94 -7.59
N PRO A 218 0.19 1.74 -7.91
CA PRO A 218 -0.90 1.98 -6.96
C PRO A 218 -0.85 1.08 -5.71
N ALA A 219 -0.01 0.04 -5.68
CA ALA A 219 0.10 -0.91 -4.58
C ALA A 219 0.43 -0.28 -3.21
N ILE A 220 1.05 0.91 -3.17
CA ILE A 220 1.27 1.70 -1.94
C ILE A 220 -0.04 1.95 -1.16
N LEU A 221 -1.17 2.04 -1.88
CA LEU A 221 -2.50 2.28 -1.31
C LEU A 221 -3.01 1.12 -0.45
N THR A 222 -2.34 -0.04 -0.46
CA THR A 222 -2.59 -1.12 0.51
C THR A 222 -2.47 -0.61 1.96
N LEU A 223 -1.49 0.26 2.23
CA LEU A 223 -1.28 0.85 3.56
C LEU A 223 -2.50 1.68 3.98
N LEU A 224 -3.03 2.47 3.04
CA LEU A 224 -4.22 3.28 3.26
C LEU A 224 -5.46 2.40 3.42
N ALA A 225 -5.61 1.34 2.62
CA ALA A 225 -6.73 0.41 2.73
C ALA A 225 -6.82 -0.25 4.11
N VAL A 226 -5.70 -0.76 4.63
CA VAL A 226 -5.64 -1.37 5.96
C VAL A 226 -5.97 -0.34 7.05
N SER A 227 -5.27 0.80 7.08
CA SER A 227 -5.45 1.82 8.12
C SER A 227 -6.86 2.43 8.12
N LEU A 228 -7.43 2.67 6.94
CA LEU A 228 -8.78 3.17 6.76
C LEU A 228 -9.84 2.12 7.17
N THR A 229 -9.58 0.83 6.95
CA THR A 229 -10.42 -0.26 7.48
C THR A 229 -10.46 -0.22 9.00
N ILE A 230 -9.29 -0.20 9.66
CA ILE A 230 -9.21 -0.16 11.13
C ILE A 230 -9.92 1.09 11.66
N TYR A 231 -9.64 2.25 11.08
CA TYR A 231 -10.22 3.52 11.50
C TYR A 231 -11.74 3.57 11.32
N SER A 232 -12.26 3.13 10.18
CA SER A 232 -13.70 3.13 9.89
C SER A 232 -14.47 2.15 10.80
N CYS A 233 -13.94 0.95 11.03
CA CYS A 233 -14.53 0.00 11.98
C CYS A 233 -14.56 0.55 13.41
N GLU A 234 -13.48 1.21 13.85
CA GLU A 234 -13.44 1.84 15.17
C GLU A 234 -14.43 3.01 15.29
N LEU A 235 -14.65 3.78 14.21
CA LEU A 235 -15.70 4.79 14.18
C LEU A 235 -17.10 4.18 14.29
N ILE A 236 -17.38 3.11 13.54
CA ILE A 236 -18.67 2.39 13.62
C ILE A 236 -18.92 1.80 15.00
N LYS A 237 -17.88 1.27 15.65
CA LYS A 237 -17.97 0.76 17.01
C LYS A 237 -18.36 1.84 18.01
N ARG A 238 -17.79 3.05 17.88
CA ARG A 238 -18.08 4.19 18.77
C ARG A 238 -19.45 4.81 18.49
N ASP A 239 -19.76 4.98 17.22
CA ASP A 239 -20.95 5.69 16.75
C ASP A 239 -21.56 4.92 15.59
N CYS A 240 -22.51 4.02 15.90
CA CYS A 240 -23.13 3.12 14.94
C CYS A 240 -24.20 3.84 14.07
N ARG A 241 -23.81 4.96 13.45
CA ARG A 241 -24.64 5.80 12.59
C ARG A 241 -24.58 5.33 11.14
N LEU A 242 -25.76 5.24 10.53
CA LEU A 242 -25.92 4.93 9.12
C LEU A 242 -25.15 5.89 8.20
N LYS A 243 -25.12 7.19 8.54
CA LYS A 243 -24.39 8.20 7.75
C LYS A 243 -22.90 7.89 7.61
N ILE A 244 -22.28 7.30 8.63
CA ILE A 244 -20.87 6.91 8.61
C ILE A 244 -20.67 5.77 7.61
N LEU A 245 -21.54 4.76 7.63
CA LEU A 245 -21.51 3.64 6.69
C LEU A 245 -21.67 4.11 5.23
N LEU A 246 -22.65 4.99 4.96
CA LEU A 246 -22.89 5.53 3.62
C LEU A 246 -21.69 6.32 3.10
N TRP A 247 -21.11 7.18 3.95
CA TRP A 247 -19.94 7.98 3.57
C TRP A 247 -18.72 7.12 3.26
N PHE A 248 -18.42 6.13 4.11
CA PHE A 248 -17.31 5.20 3.85
C PHE A 248 -17.58 4.29 2.64
N SER A 249 -18.83 3.92 2.37
CA SER A 249 -19.18 3.15 1.17
C SER A 249 -18.83 3.92 -0.10
N PHE A 250 -19.23 5.20 -0.17
CA PHE A 250 -18.84 6.09 -1.26
C PHE A 250 -17.33 6.29 -1.33
N LEU A 251 -16.66 6.53 -0.19
CA LEU A 251 -15.21 6.75 -0.14
C LEU A 251 -14.44 5.52 -0.65
N PHE A 252 -14.79 4.31 -0.21
CA PHE A 252 -14.15 3.09 -0.69
C PHE A 252 -14.42 2.85 -2.17
N GLY A 253 -15.62 3.18 -2.66
CA GLY A 253 -15.94 3.15 -4.09
C GLY A 253 -15.08 4.10 -4.92
N PHE A 254 -14.87 5.32 -4.41
CA PHE A 254 -14.00 6.31 -5.06
C PHE A 254 -12.53 5.87 -5.04
N LEU A 255 -12.04 5.38 -3.90
CA LEU A 255 -10.67 4.87 -3.77
C LEU A 255 -10.44 3.60 -4.61
N ASN A 256 -11.49 2.86 -4.97
CA ASN A 256 -11.40 1.74 -5.92
C ASN A 256 -10.93 2.18 -7.32
N LEU A 257 -11.12 3.46 -7.70
CA LEU A 257 -10.53 4.04 -8.92
C LEU A 257 -9.01 4.17 -8.85
N PHE A 258 -8.46 4.19 -7.65
CA PHE A 258 -7.03 4.30 -7.40
C PHE A 258 -6.37 2.93 -7.24
N TYR A 259 -7.05 1.99 -6.59
CA TYR A 259 -6.57 0.62 -6.42
C TYR A 259 -7.70 -0.36 -6.02
N GLU A 260 -7.71 -1.57 -6.57
CA GLU A 260 -8.80 -2.56 -6.38
C GLU A 260 -8.91 -3.09 -4.94
N ILE A 261 -7.86 -2.91 -4.13
CA ILE A 261 -7.80 -3.37 -2.75
C ILE A 261 -8.95 -2.83 -1.89
N PHE A 262 -9.53 -1.67 -2.25
CA PHE A 262 -10.56 -0.98 -1.47
C PHE A 262 -11.92 -1.71 -1.44
N PHE A 263 -12.07 -2.76 -2.25
CA PHE A 263 -13.15 -3.73 -2.09
C PHE A 263 -13.11 -4.46 -0.73
N ALA A 264 -11.92 -4.81 -0.22
CA ALA A 264 -11.78 -5.49 1.07
C ALA A 264 -12.23 -4.63 2.26
N PRO A 265 -11.76 -3.37 2.42
CA PRO A 265 -12.30 -2.43 3.41
C PRO A 265 -13.82 -2.28 3.37
N PHE A 266 -14.43 -2.21 2.18
CA PHE A 266 -15.88 -2.09 2.02
C PHE A 266 -16.63 -3.28 2.62
N ILE A 267 -16.25 -4.51 2.25
CA ILE A 267 -16.89 -5.71 2.78
C ILE A 267 -16.70 -5.81 4.30
N VAL A 268 -15.48 -5.56 4.79
CA VAL A 268 -15.17 -5.61 6.22
C VAL A 268 -16.06 -4.64 6.98
N LEU A 269 -16.22 -3.42 6.48
CA LEU A 269 -17.05 -2.41 7.14
C LEU A 269 -18.53 -2.82 7.20
N ILE A 270 -19.08 -3.38 6.12
CA ILE A 270 -20.48 -3.84 6.06
C ILE A 270 -20.71 -4.96 7.07
N ILE A 271 -19.85 -5.99 7.07
CA ILE A 271 -19.98 -7.13 7.98
C ILE A 271 -19.79 -6.67 9.43
N PHE A 272 -18.81 -5.81 9.70
CA PHE A 272 -18.57 -5.29 11.04
C PHE A 272 -19.73 -4.41 11.54
N TYR A 273 -20.32 -3.58 10.67
CA TYR A 273 -21.53 -2.80 11.00
C TYR A 273 -22.71 -3.71 11.35
N MET A 274 -22.94 -4.77 10.55
CA MET A 274 -23.95 -5.77 10.87
C MET A 274 -23.68 -6.41 12.24
N LYS A 275 -22.41 -6.77 12.51
CA LYS A 275 -22.03 -7.33 13.81
C LYS A 275 -22.41 -6.41 14.96
N VAL A 276 -22.08 -5.12 14.87
CA VAL A 276 -22.39 -4.12 15.91
C VAL A 276 -23.91 -3.92 16.06
N LYS A 277 -24.70 -3.94 14.97
CA LYS A 277 -26.16 -3.80 15.05
C LYS A 277 -26.86 -5.01 15.66
N PHE A 278 -26.48 -6.22 15.28
CA PHE A 278 -27.21 -7.44 15.68
C PHE A 278 -26.72 -8.01 17.01
N PHE A 279 -25.41 -8.12 17.18
CA PHE A 279 -24.84 -8.77 18.38
C PHE A 279 -24.64 -7.78 19.51
N ASP A 280 -24.09 -6.59 19.23
CA ASP A 280 -23.79 -5.63 20.30
C ASP A 280 -25.04 -4.84 20.71
N ASN A 281 -25.83 -4.36 19.73
CA ASN A 281 -27.05 -3.58 19.98
C ASN A 281 -28.33 -4.43 20.06
N LYS A 282 -28.23 -5.77 19.97
CA LYS A 282 -29.34 -6.74 20.12
C LYS A 282 -30.58 -6.45 19.27
N LYS A 283 -30.43 -5.89 18.07
CA LYS A 283 -31.57 -5.68 17.17
C LYS A 283 -32.11 -7.02 16.63
N LYS A 284 -33.44 -7.13 16.49
CA LYS A 284 -34.13 -8.34 15.98
C LYS A 284 -33.86 -8.54 14.49
N LEU A 285 -33.94 -9.80 14.02
CA LEU A 285 -33.70 -10.17 12.62
C LEU A 285 -34.63 -9.46 11.62
N ASN A 286 -35.89 -9.21 11.97
CA ASN A 286 -36.84 -8.45 11.13
C ASN A 286 -36.35 -7.03 10.80
N PHE A 287 -35.42 -6.49 11.59
CA PHE A 287 -34.76 -5.22 11.33
C PHE A 287 -33.88 -5.27 10.05
N PHE A 288 -33.32 -6.44 9.71
CA PHE A 288 -32.50 -6.61 8.51
C PHE A 288 -33.29 -6.30 7.24
N LEU A 289 -34.50 -6.85 7.12
CA LEU A 289 -35.39 -6.60 5.97
C LEU A 289 -35.79 -5.13 5.88
N SER A 290 -35.98 -4.48 7.03
CA SER A 290 -36.30 -3.03 7.07
C SER A 290 -35.12 -2.14 6.66
N GLU A 291 -33.87 -2.57 6.88
CA GLU A 291 -32.66 -1.83 6.45
C GLU A 291 -32.05 -2.34 5.13
N ALA A 292 -32.65 -3.34 4.47
CA ALA A 292 -32.16 -3.87 3.19
C ALA A 292 -31.96 -2.79 2.12
N LYS A 293 -32.85 -1.79 2.10
CA LYS A 293 -32.73 -0.60 1.23
C LYS A 293 -31.43 0.18 1.47
N PHE A 294 -30.96 0.25 2.72
CA PHE A 294 -29.74 0.95 3.06
C PHE A 294 -28.48 0.17 2.71
N TYR A 295 -28.48 -1.16 2.92
CA TYR A 295 -27.37 -2.00 2.45
C TYR A 295 -27.25 -1.94 0.92
N PHE A 296 -28.38 -1.98 0.22
CA PHE A 296 -28.43 -1.78 -1.22
C PHE A 296 -27.89 -0.40 -1.62
N LEU A 297 -28.29 0.66 -0.92
CA LEU A 297 -27.75 2.00 -1.14
C LEU A 297 -26.23 2.07 -0.92
N CYS A 298 -25.68 1.38 0.08
CA CYS A 298 -24.24 1.31 0.30
C CYS A 298 -23.51 0.65 -0.88
N ILE A 299 -24.06 -0.45 -1.40
CA ILE A 299 -23.54 -1.14 -2.59
C ILE A 299 -23.59 -0.21 -3.80
N LEU A 300 -24.71 0.49 -4.02
CA LEU A 300 -24.84 1.46 -5.11
C LEU A 300 -23.80 2.59 -4.98
N LEU A 301 -23.63 3.16 -3.79
CA LEU A 301 -22.64 4.21 -3.54
C LEU A 301 -21.20 3.73 -3.73
N PHE A 302 -20.91 2.47 -3.41
CA PHE A 302 -19.59 1.87 -3.66
C PHE A 302 -19.33 1.67 -5.15
N LEU A 303 -20.32 1.20 -5.91
CA LEU A 303 -20.16 0.93 -7.34
C LEU A 303 -20.24 2.19 -8.21
N PHE A 304 -20.95 3.23 -7.75
CA PHE A 304 -21.23 4.44 -8.53
C PHE A 304 -19.99 5.14 -9.10
N PRO A 305 -18.89 5.36 -8.33
CA PRO A 305 -17.69 6.01 -8.89
C PRO A 305 -17.07 5.23 -10.05
N TYR A 306 -16.99 3.90 -9.92
CA TYR A 306 -16.44 3.04 -10.96
C TYR A 306 -17.33 3.03 -12.20
N PHE A 307 -18.65 2.84 -12.04
CA PHE A 307 -19.58 2.87 -13.17
C PHE A 307 -19.67 4.24 -13.85
N SER A 308 -19.59 5.33 -13.09
CA SER A 308 -19.54 6.68 -13.65
C SER A 308 -18.29 6.86 -14.51
N TRP A 309 -17.14 6.40 -14.00
CA TRP A 309 -15.88 6.43 -14.74
C TRP A 309 -15.96 5.59 -16.03
N VAL A 310 -16.49 4.36 -15.95
CA VAL A 310 -16.74 3.51 -17.14
C VAL A 310 -17.67 4.21 -18.14
N GLY A 311 -18.79 4.77 -17.67
CA GLY A 311 -19.74 5.48 -18.53
C GLY A 311 -19.14 6.69 -19.23
N ILE A 312 -18.31 7.48 -18.53
CA ILE A 312 -17.56 8.61 -19.13
C ILE A 312 -16.63 8.08 -20.23
N VAL A 313 -15.90 7.00 -19.96
CA VAL A 313 -14.92 6.49 -20.92
C VAL A 313 -15.57 5.89 -22.16
N GLU A 314 -16.64 5.13 -22.01
CA GLU A 314 -17.41 4.64 -23.15
C GLU A 314 -18.03 5.79 -23.96
N SER A 315 -18.63 6.78 -23.28
CA SER A 315 -19.39 7.85 -23.97
C SER A 315 -18.51 8.88 -24.67
N PHE A 316 -17.35 9.23 -24.09
CA PHE A 316 -16.50 10.32 -24.58
C PHE A 316 -15.23 9.83 -25.28
N PHE A 317 -14.77 8.62 -24.98
CA PHE A 317 -13.48 8.10 -25.45
C PHE A 317 -13.58 6.77 -26.20
N GLY A 318 -14.79 6.22 -26.37
CA GLY A 318 -15.01 4.98 -27.11
C GLY A 318 -14.48 3.72 -26.42
N GLY A 319 -14.29 3.78 -25.10
CA GLY A 319 -13.86 2.65 -24.26
C GLY A 319 -12.42 2.77 -23.72
N TYR A 320 -12.04 1.82 -22.86
CA TYR A 320 -10.64 1.70 -22.41
C TYR A 320 -9.85 0.85 -23.39
N PHE A 321 -8.72 1.37 -23.85
CA PHE A 321 -7.76 0.58 -24.60
C PHE A 321 -6.74 0.00 -23.64
N HIS A 322 -7.23 -0.94 -22.84
CA HIS A 322 -6.44 -1.69 -21.88
C HIS A 322 -5.72 -2.84 -22.61
N PHE A 323 -4.55 -2.55 -23.19
CA PHE A 323 -3.74 -3.59 -23.83
C PHE A 323 -3.36 -4.67 -22.82
N GLY A 324 -3.58 -5.93 -23.18
CA GLY A 324 -3.26 -7.08 -22.35
C GLY A 324 -4.35 -7.55 -21.38
N VAL A 325 -5.58 -7.01 -21.41
CA VAL A 325 -6.73 -7.62 -20.66
C VAL A 325 -6.97 -9.07 -21.09
N HIS A 326 -6.73 -9.39 -22.36
CA HIS A 326 -6.81 -10.76 -22.87
C HIS A 326 -5.59 -11.61 -22.51
N ASP A 327 -4.46 -11.00 -22.18
CA ASP A 327 -3.20 -11.66 -21.77
C ASP A 327 -3.08 -11.76 -20.24
N ASN A 328 -3.98 -11.12 -19.49
CA ASN A 328 -4.03 -11.17 -18.04
C ASN A 328 -4.90 -12.35 -17.58
N PRO A 329 -4.34 -13.33 -16.84
CA PRO A 329 -5.04 -14.57 -16.50
C PRO A 329 -6.32 -14.36 -15.66
N GLY A 330 -6.46 -13.21 -14.98
CA GLY A 330 -7.64 -12.88 -14.18
C GLY A 330 -8.95 -12.75 -14.96
N PHE A 331 -8.91 -12.42 -16.26
CA PHE A 331 -10.13 -12.35 -17.10
C PHE A 331 -10.48 -13.70 -17.74
N GLY A 332 -9.57 -14.67 -17.74
CA GLY A 332 -9.84 -16.05 -18.15
C GLY A 332 -10.89 -16.73 -17.27
N ILE A 333 -11.01 -16.32 -16.01
CA ILE A 333 -12.00 -16.84 -15.05
C ILE A 333 -13.45 -16.55 -15.46
N LEU A 334 -13.71 -15.47 -16.21
CA LEU A 334 -15.05 -15.18 -16.73
C LEU A 334 -15.49 -16.17 -17.82
N LYS A 335 -14.57 -16.96 -18.37
CA LYS A 335 -14.84 -18.01 -19.36
C LYS A 335 -14.83 -19.42 -18.76
N ASN A 336 -14.48 -19.56 -17.49
CA ASN A 336 -14.30 -20.84 -16.81
C ASN A 336 -15.55 -21.21 -16.01
N ASP A 337 -15.85 -22.50 -15.91
CA ASP A 337 -16.95 -22.98 -15.08
C ASP A 337 -16.62 -22.87 -13.58
N PHE A 338 -17.65 -22.96 -12.74
CA PHE A 338 -17.52 -22.81 -11.28
C PHE A 338 -16.51 -23.77 -10.67
N LEU A 339 -16.43 -25.02 -11.17
CA LEU A 339 -15.50 -26.03 -10.68
C LEU A 339 -14.05 -25.67 -10.99
N THR A 340 -13.79 -25.15 -12.19
CA THR A 340 -12.47 -24.67 -12.61
C THR A 340 -12.07 -23.43 -11.83
N ILE A 341 -12.98 -22.49 -11.60
CA ILE A 341 -12.76 -21.32 -10.73
C ILE A 341 -12.40 -21.77 -9.32
N LEU A 342 -13.16 -22.71 -8.74
CA LEU A 342 -12.89 -23.25 -7.40
C LEU A 342 -11.53 -23.93 -7.32
N THR A 343 -11.16 -24.69 -8.35
CA THR A 343 -9.85 -25.38 -8.43
C THR A 343 -8.70 -24.39 -8.60
N TYR A 344 -8.91 -23.30 -9.33
CA TYR A 344 -7.96 -22.18 -9.41
C TYR A 344 -7.80 -21.50 -8.06
N ILE A 345 -8.89 -21.18 -7.37
CA ILE A 345 -8.84 -20.64 -6.00
C ILE A 345 -8.02 -21.58 -5.11
N ILE A 346 -8.29 -22.89 -5.11
CA ILE A 346 -7.57 -23.84 -4.25
C ILE A 346 -6.08 -23.93 -4.60
N SER A 347 -5.73 -24.01 -5.89
CA SER A 347 -4.35 -24.15 -6.33
C SER A 347 -3.54 -22.86 -6.17
N LEU A 348 -4.07 -21.72 -6.60
CA LEU A 348 -3.45 -20.40 -6.43
C LEU A 348 -3.47 -19.96 -4.98
N ALA A 349 -4.49 -20.32 -4.20
CA ALA A 349 -4.44 -20.14 -2.76
C ALA A 349 -3.41 -21.09 -2.15
N LYS A 350 -3.17 -22.33 -2.62
CA LYS A 350 -2.07 -23.17 -2.10
C LYS A 350 -0.71 -22.50 -2.32
N TYR A 351 -0.47 -21.91 -3.49
CA TYR A 351 0.74 -21.10 -3.76
C TYR A 351 0.76 -19.81 -2.92
N GLY A 352 -0.35 -19.07 -2.90
CA GLY A 352 -0.50 -17.86 -2.10
C GLY A 352 -0.44 -18.09 -0.60
N TYR A 353 -0.88 -19.25 -0.10
CA TYR A 353 -0.79 -19.71 1.28
C TYR A 353 0.62 -20.16 1.60
N SER A 354 1.34 -20.80 0.66
CA SER A 354 2.78 -21.04 0.80
C SER A 354 3.56 -19.72 0.98
N LEU A 355 3.21 -18.69 0.19
CA LEU A 355 3.78 -17.34 0.32
C LEU A 355 3.28 -16.64 1.59
N ALA A 356 2.01 -16.85 1.96
CA ALA A 356 1.40 -16.25 3.15
C ALA A 356 1.90 -16.92 4.43
N VAL A 357 2.23 -18.21 4.49
CA VAL A 357 2.75 -18.88 5.69
C VAL A 357 4.07 -18.24 6.14
N LEU A 358 4.91 -17.78 5.21
CA LEU A 358 6.11 -16.99 5.52
C LEU A 358 5.79 -15.58 6.03
N SER A 359 4.67 -14.99 5.61
CA SER A 359 4.17 -13.72 6.14
C SER A 359 3.27 -13.82 7.37
N LEU A 360 2.80 -15.03 7.66
CA LEU A 360 2.16 -15.39 8.90
C LEU A 360 3.24 -15.63 9.95
N PHE A 361 4.53 -15.69 9.60
CA PHE A 361 5.62 -15.83 10.55
C PHE A 361 5.59 -14.77 11.67
N PRO A 362 5.27 -13.48 11.43
CA PRO A 362 5.01 -12.51 12.50
C PRO A 362 3.76 -12.81 13.34
N ILE A 363 2.70 -13.38 12.76
CA ILE A 363 1.50 -13.81 13.50
C ILE A 363 1.79 -15.06 14.33
N ILE A 364 2.51 -16.03 13.79
CA ILE A 364 3.00 -17.22 14.48
C ILE A 364 3.99 -16.81 15.57
N PHE A 365 4.93 -15.91 15.27
CA PHE A 365 5.88 -15.35 16.23
C PHE A 365 5.16 -14.54 17.30
N MET A 366 4.10 -13.81 16.97
CA MET A 366 3.21 -13.18 17.94
C MET A 366 2.51 -14.22 18.81
N PHE A 367 1.93 -15.27 18.24
CA PHE A 367 1.30 -16.33 19.01
C PHE A 367 2.32 -17.00 19.95
N ILE A 368 3.54 -17.26 19.47
CA ILE A 368 4.67 -17.77 20.27
C ILE A 368 5.06 -16.77 21.35
N PHE A 369 5.11 -15.47 21.06
CA PHE A 369 5.42 -14.41 22.01
C PHE A 369 4.34 -14.27 23.08
N LEU A 370 3.06 -14.34 22.70
CA LEU A 370 1.90 -14.31 23.59
C LEU A 370 1.86 -15.57 24.48
N LEU A 371 2.15 -16.74 23.90
CA LEU A 371 2.33 -18.00 24.64
C LEU A 371 3.46 -17.85 25.65
N SER A 372 4.62 -17.36 25.21
CA SER A 372 5.79 -17.13 26.06
C SER A 372 5.46 -16.14 27.18
N TYR A 373 4.81 -15.01 26.87
CA TYR A 373 4.35 -14.03 27.86
C TYR A 373 3.42 -14.67 28.90
N TYR A 374 2.42 -15.43 28.47
CA TYR A 374 1.54 -16.17 29.37
C TYR A 374 2.32 -17.16 30.25
N PHE A 375 3.28 -17.88 29.68
CA PHE A 375 4.12 -18.81 30.43
C PHE A 375 4.94 -18.11 31.52
N PHE A 376 5.51 -16.92 31.23
CA PHE A 376 6.35 -16.17 32.16
C PHE A 376 5.58 -15.35 33.19
N THR A 377 4.46 -14.75 32.81
CA THR A 377 3.69 -13.84 33.68
C THR A 377 2.51 -14.51 34.37
N LYS A 378 2.03 -15.65 33.82
CA LYS A 378 0.78 -16.31 34.24
C LYS A 378 -0.46 -15.43 34.14
N GLU A 379 -0.37 -14.27 33.49
CA GLU A 379 -1.49 -13.35 33.28
C GLU A 379 -2.31 -13.76 32.05
N VAL A 380 -3.63 -13.81 32.21
CA VAL A 380 -4.55 -14.09 31.10
C VAL A 380 -4.63 -12.87 30.17
N ILE A 381 -4.16 -13.04 28.94
CA ILE A 381 -4.26 -11.99 27.91
C ILE A 381 -5.71 -11.85 27.47
N VAL A 382 -6.31 -10.69 27.71
CA VAL A 382 -7.67 -10.38 27.25
C VAL A 382 -7.64 -10.00 25.78
N LEU A 383 -8.15 -10.89 24.94
CA LEU A 383 -8.23 -10.68 23.50
C LEU A 383 -9.34 -9.70 23.12
N ASN A 384 -9.01 -8.64 22.37
CA ASN A 384 -10.02 -7.79 21.75
C ASN A 384 -10.67 -8.49 20.55
N LYS A 385 -11.85 -9.07 20.78
CA LYS A 385 -12.62 -9.84 19.80
C LYS A 385 -12.96 -9.05 18.52
N ASP A 386 -13.12 -7.73 18.62
CA ASP A 386 -13.45 -6.90 17.45
C ASP A 386 -12.27 -6.76 16.50
N TYR A 387 -11.07 -6.50 17.02
CA TYR A 387 -9.87 -6.43 16.19
C TYR A 387 -9.50 -7.79 15.60
N LEU A 388 -9.74 -8.88 16.33
CA LEU A 388 -9.59 -10.22 15.77
C LEU A 388 -10.57 -10.44 14.60
N LEU A 389 -11.85 -10.10 14.78
CA LEU A 389 -12.87 -10.26 13.74
C LEU A 389 -12.55 -9.44 12.48
N ILE A 390 -12.17 -8.17 12.64
CA ILE A 390 -11.76 -7.28 11.54
C ILE A 390 -10.62 -7.93 10.75
N GLY A 391 -9.58 -8.42 11.44
CA GLY A 391 -8.44 -9.07 10.80
C GLY A 391 -8.82 -10.36 10.06
N ILE A 392 -9.66 -11.21 10.66
CA ILE A 392 -10.14 -12.46 10.04
C ILE A 392 -10.91 -12.15 8.74
N ILE A 393 -11.89 -11.23 8.79
CA ILE A 393 -12.70 -10.90 7.62
C ILE A 393 -11.82 -10.28 6.53
N TYR A 394 -10.95 -9.32 6.89
CA TYR A 394 -10.07 -8.67 5.92
C TYR A 394 -9.21 -9.70 5.18
N ASN A 395 -8.56 -10.60 5.92
CA ASN A 395 -7.71 -11.63 5.33
C ASN A 395 -8.49 -12.62 4.46
N PHE A 396 -9.66 -13.03 4.92
CA PHE A 396 -10.53 -13.90 4.14
C PHE A 396 -10.89 -13.27 2.78
N ILE A 397 -11.23 -11.97 2.77
CA ILE A 397 -11.58 -11.26 1.54
C ILE A 397 -10.37 -11.07 0.63
N ILE A 398 -9.20 -10.74 1.17
CA ILE A 398 -7.96 -10.66 0.38
C ILE A 398 -7.64 -12.01 -0.28
N LEU A 399 -7.73 -13.10 0.48
CA LEU A 399 -7.48 -14.44 -0.03
C LEU A 399 -8.50 -14.82 -1.11
N LEU A 400 -9.79 -14.60 -0.87
CA LEU A 400 -10.86 -14.92 -1.82
C LEU A 400 -10.73 -14.09 -3.10
N PHE A 401 -10.58 -12.76 -2.97
CA PHE A 401 -10.60 -11.85 -4.11
C PHE A 401 -9.33 -12.02 -4.96
N PHE A 402 -8.13 -12.00 -4.39
CA PHE A 402 -6.90 -12.03 -5.18
C PHE A 402 -6.52 -13.43 -5.68
N SER A 403 -7.02 -14.50 -5.04
CA SER A 403 -6.92 -15.85 -5.63
C SER A 403 -7.77 -15.99 -6.90
N LEU A 404 -8.93 -15.31 -6.98
CA LEU A 404 -9.75 -15.23 -8.19
C LEU A 404 -9.08 -14.44 -9.33
N TYR A 405 -8.04 -13.64 -9.08
CA TYR A 405 -7.28 -12.94 -10.13
C TYR A 405 -5.94 -13.63 -10.45
N GLY A 406 -5.63 -14.76 -9.81
CA GLY A 406 -4.39 -15.50 -10.06
C GLY A 406 -3.11 -14.83 -9.59
N GLN A 407 -3.19 -13.82 -8.71
CA GLN A 407 -2.03 -13.08 -8.24
C GLN A 407 -2.09 -12.79 -6.73
N ILE A 408 -1.37 -13.58 -5.93
CA ILE A 408 -1.07 -13.24 -4.53
C ILE A 408 0.40 -12.82 -4.45
N GLY A 409 0.65 -11.51 -4.54
CA GLY A 409 1.98 -10.91 -4.37
C GLY A 409 2.24 -10.40 -2.94
N VAL A 410 3.51 -10.08 -2.66
CA VAL A 410 4.02 -9.54 -1.37
C VAL A 410 3.19 -8.35 -0.86
N ARG A 411 2.66 -7.52 -1.79
CA ARG A 411 1.79 -6.37 -1.48
C ARG A 411 0.53 -6.75 -0.70
N HIS A 412 -0.15 -7.83 -1.05
CA HIS A 412 -1.39 -8.23 -0.35
C HIS A 412 -1.08 -8.83 1.02
N THR A 413 0.04 -9.55 1.07
CA THR A 413 0.58 -10.27 2.19
C THR A 413 1.03 -9.36 3.34
N LEU A 414 1.61 -8.19 3.06
CA LEU A 414 1.88 -7.22 4.12
C LEU A 414 0.59 -6.62 4.70
N GLY A 415 -0.43 -6.42 3.87
CA GLY A 415 -1.74 -5.94 4.32
C GLY A 415 -2.39 -6.85 5.37
N THR A 416 -2.21 -8.17 5.24
CA THR A 416 -2.74 -9.16 6.19
C THR A 416 -2.03 -9.15 7.54
N ILE A 417 -0.78 -8.68 7.59
CA ILE A 417 -0.03 -8.48 8.85
C ILE A 417 -0.50 -7.18 9.50
N LEU A 418 -0.51 -6.09 8.74
CA LEU A 418 -0.77 -4.74 9.26
C LEU A 418 -2.17 -4.62 9.90
N ILE A 419 -3.16 -5.36 9.39
CA ILE A 419 -4.54 -5.33 9.92
C ILE A 419 -4.62 -5.83 11.37
N PHE A 420 -3.67 -6.66 11.82
CA PHE A 420 -3.64 -7.17 13.19
C PHE A 420 -2.89 -6.27 14.19
N LEU A 421 -2.18 -5.22 13.75
CA LEU A 421 -1.45 -4.31 14.65
C LEU A 421 -2.29 -3.78 15.85
N PRO A 422 -3.56 -3.39 15.69
CA PRO A 422 -4.41 -2.99 16.81
C PRO A 422 -4.68 -4.12 17.82
N LEU A 423 -4.77 -5.37 17.34
CA LEU A 423 -4.91 -6.54 18.20
C LEU A 423 -3.65 -6.72 19.05
N ILE A 424 -2.46 -6.60 18.44
CA ILE A 424 -1.17 -6.63 19.16
C ILE A 424 -1.16 -5.58 20.26
N TYR A 425 -1.49 -4.34 19.89
CA TYR A 425 -1.52 -3.24 20.85
C TYR A 425 -2.47 -3.53 22.01
N SER A 426 -3.64 -4.14 21.75
CA SER A 426 -4.61 -4.48 22.80
C SER A 426 -4.16 -5.61 23.73
N MET A 427 -3.22 -6.44 23.29
CA MET A 427 -2.64 -7.53 24.09
C MET A 427 -1.44 -7.08 24.92
N LEU A 428 -0.84 -5.92 24.60
CA LEU A 428 0.25 -5.40 25.39
C LEU A 428 -0.27 -5.04 26.79
N PRO A 429 0.42 -5.48 27.85
CA PRO A 429 0.03 -5.16 29.23
C PRO A 429 -0.11 -3.65 29.40
N LEU A 430 -1.11 -3.23 30.18
CA LEU A 430 -1.21 -1.85 30.66
C LEU A 430 -0.05 -1.62 31.64
N TYR A 431 1.10 -1.21 31.12
CA TYR A 431 2.31 -1.03 31.90
C TYR A 431 2.27 0.24 32.77
N ASP A 432 2.98 0.17 33.89
CA ASP A 432 3.46 1.34 34.62
C ASP A 432 4.26 2.25 33.67
N GLN A 433 4.01 3.57 33.70
CA GLN A 433 4.59 4.58 32.81
C GLN A 433 6.12 4.53 32.75
N LYS A 434 6.80 4.08 33.82
CA LYS A 434 8.26 3.91 33.83
C LYS A 434 8.73 2.75 32.95
N LYS A 435 7.98 1.64 32.91
CA LYS A 435 8.31 0.45 32.10
C LYS A 435 7.96 0.66 30.63
N GLU A 436 6.90 1.39 30.32
CA GLU A 436 6.53 1.77 28.95
C GLU A 436 7.67 2.53 28.24
N LYS A 437 8.33 3.46 28.93
CA LYS A 437 9.46 4.23 28.40
C LYS A 437 10.69 3.40 28.08
N LYS A 438 10.98 2.36 28.87
CA LYS A 438 12.08 1.42 28.60
C LYS A 438 11.79 0.60 27.34
N ASN A 439 10.54 0.18 27.17
CA ASN A 439 10.11 -0.57 25.99
C ASN A 439 10.19 0.28 24.72
N VAL A 440 9.77 1.55 24.75
CA VAL A 440 9.92 2.46 23.60
C VAL A 440 11.37 2.56 23.14
N PHE A 441 12.33 2.64 24.07
CA PHE A 441 13.75 2.69 23.71
C PHE A 441 14.20 1.41 22.99
N PHE A 442 13.79 0.23 23.47
CA PHE A 442 14.06 -1.04 22.79
C PHE A 442 13.35 -1.14 21.43
N THR A 443 12.10 -0.69 21.34
CA THR A 443 11.33 -0.68 20.10
C THR A 443 11.96 0.24 19.07
N ALA A 444 12.47 1.40 19.47
CA ALA A 444 13.21 2.29 18.57
C ALA A 444 14.53 1.65 18.08
N GLY A 445 15.27 0.98 18.98
CA GLY A 445 16.45 0.21 18.61
C GLY A 445 16.13 -0.93 17.63
N PHE A 446 15.02 -1.65 17.87
CA PHE A 446 14.49 -2.64 16.94
C PHE A 446 14.18 -2.02 15.59
N PHE A 447 13.48 -0.88 15.52
CA PHE A 447 13.15 -0.24 14.24
C PHE A 447 14.37 0.32 13.51
N LEU A 448 15.42 0.77 14.22
CA LEU A 448 16.70 1.09 13.59
C LEU A 448 17.29 -0.16 12.90
N ILE A 449 17.41 -1.27 13.61
CA ILE A 449 17.92 -2.54 13.06
C ILE A 449 17.02 -3.05 11.93
N TYR A 450 15.71 -2.99 12.11
CA TYR A 450 14.72 -3.42 11.14
C TYR A 450 14.76 -2.55 9.88
N SER A 451 15.03 -1.25 9.99
CA SER A 451 15.23 -0.37 8.83
C SER A 451 16.42 -0.85 7.98
N PHE A 452 17.54 -1.21 8.62
CA PHE A 452 18.68 -1.80 7.93
C PHE A 452 18.35 -3.18 7.33
N PHE A 453 17.59 -4.01 8.05
CA PHE A 453 17.18 -5.33 7.55
C PHE A 453 16.25 -5.24 6.34
N VAL A 454 15.23 -4.39 6.40
CA VAL A 454 14.31 -4.14 5.27
C VAL A 454 15.06 -3.57 4.08
N ALA A 455 16.00 -2.66 4.32
CA ALA A 455 16.87 -2.07 3.29
C ALA A 455 17.96 -3.02 2.75
N ARG A 456 18.24 -4.16 3.41
CA ARG A 456 19.29 -5.10 2.98
C ARG A 456 18.92 -5.79 1.66
N LYS A 457 19.97 -6.04 0.87
CA LYS A 457 19.96 -6.43 -0.56
C LYS A 457 19.46 -7.85 -0.88
N VAL A 458 18.69 -8.47 0.01
CA VAL A 458 18.43 -9.93 -0.05
C VAL A 458 17.09 -10.27 -0.70
N PHE A 459 16.22 -9.28 -0.97
CA PHE A 459 14.95 -9.54 -1.66
C PHE A 459 15.05 -9.24 -3.16
N PRO A 460 14.74 -10.20 -4.04
CA PRO A 460 14.65 -9.93 -5.46
C PRO A 460 13.53 -8.91 -5.73
N PHE A 461 13.86 -7.88 -6.51
CA PHE A 461 12.92 -6.85 -6.92
C PHE A 461 12.10 -7.36 -8.09
N GLY A 462 10.95 -7.98 -7.85
CA GLY A 462 10.04 -8.39 -8.91
C GLY A 462 8.68 -8.77 -8.36
N GLU A 463 7.61 -8.31 -9.00
CA GLU A 463 6.27 -8.81 -8.69
C GLU A 463 6.18 -10.28 -9.11
N GLY A 464 6.45 -11.21 -8.19
CA GLY A 464 6.21 -12.64 -8.41
C GLY A 464 7.33 -13.61 -8.03
N ILE A 465 8.52 -13.14 -7.62
CA ILE A 465 9.60 -14.07 -7.23
C ILE A 465 10.00 -13.81 -5.78
N LEU A 466 9.77 -14.79 -4.92
CA LEU A 466 10.29 -14.86 -3.57
C LEU A 466 11.36 -15.94 -3.53
N ARG A 467 12.62 -15.56 -3.32
CA ARG A 467 13.64 -16.51 -2.83
C ARG A 467 13.75 -16.36 -1.32
N ASN A 468 13.90 -17.50 -0.65
CA ASN A 468 14.11 -17.58 0.78
C ASN A 468 15.38 -16.78 1.15
N PRO A 469 15.34 -15.83 2.09
CA PRO A 469 16.54 -15.11 2.53
C PRO A 469 17.55 -15.98 3.29
N LEU A 470 17.21 -17.24 3.59
CA LEU A 470 18.06 -18.25 4.22
C LEU A 470 18.59 -19.31 3.24
N ILE A 471 18.37 -19.14 1.93
CA ILE A 471 18.91 -20.04 0.87
C ILE A 471 19.83 -19.25 -0.06
#